data_AF-Q9TUN0-F1
#
_entry.id   AF-Q9TUN0-F1
#
_cell.length_a   1.000
_cell.length_b   1.000
_cell.length_c   1.000
_cell.angle_alpha   90.00
_cell.angle_beta   90.00
_cell.angle_gamma   90.00
#
_symmetry.space_group_name_H-M   'P 1'
#
loop_
_entity.id
_entity.type
_entity.pdbx_description
1 polymer ?
#
loop_
_entity_poly.entity_id
_entity_poly.type
_entity_poly.pdbx_seq_one_letter_code
_entity_poly.pdbx_strand_id
1 'polypeptide(L)'
;AAANNNICGVGVAYGSKVAGIRMLDQPFMTDIIETSSISYMPQLIDIYSASWGPTDNGKTVDGPRELTLQAMADGVNKGRGGKGSIY
;
A
#
# COMPACT_ATOMS: atom_id res chain seq x y z
N ALA A 1 4.80 -12.24 -11.98
CA ALA A 1 4.31 -13.61 -11.74
C ALA A 1 4.32 -14.37 -13.05
N ALA A 2 4.03 -15.68 -13.05
CA ALA A 2 3.89 -16.46 -14.27
C ALA A 2 2.67 -17.38 -14.15
N ALA A 3 1.98 -17.62 -15.26
CA ALA A 3 0.94 -18.63 -15.38
C ALA A 3 1.49 -19.83 -16.17
N ASN A 4 0.86 -21.00 -16.02
CA ASN A 4 1.21 -22.23 -16.76
C ASN A 4 2.68 -22.66 -16.62
N ASN A 5 3.29 -22.46 -15.45
CA ASN A 5 4.69 -22.79 -15.16
C ASN A 5 4.86 -24.00 -14.23
N ASN A 6 3.79 -24.76 -13.95
CA ASN A 6 3.76 -25.92 -13.06
C ASN A 6 4.17 -25.65 -11.60
N ILE A 7 4.11 -24.40 -11.13
CA ILE A 7 4.44 -24.02 -9.75
C ILE A 7 3.25 -23.30 -9.11
N CYS A 8 2.71 -23.86 -8.02
CA CYS A 8 1.59 -23.27 -7.25
C CYS A 8 0.35 -22.96 -8.13
N GLY A 9 -0.33 -21.85 -7.87
CA GLY A 9 -1.51 -21.37 -8.61
C GLY A 9 -1.21 -20.18 -9.53
N VAL A 10 -2.26 -19.46 -9.92
CA VAL A 10 -2.19 -18.29 -10.81
C VAL A 10 -2.78 -17.07 -10.12
N GLY A 11 -2.08 -15.94 -10.17
CA GLY A 11 -2.60 -14.66 -9.67
C GLY A 11 -3.66 -14.06 -10.60
N VAL A 12 -4.61 -13.29 -10.03
CA VAL A 12 -5.70 -12.63 -10.79
C VAL A 12 -5.18 -11.85 -12.01
N ALA A 13 -4.07 -11.13 -11.84
CA ALA A 13 -3.38 -10.40 -12.90
C ALA A 13 -1.96 -10.93 -13.10
N TYR A 14 -1.81 -12.20 -13.50
CA TYR A 14 -0.49 -12.86 -13.60
C TYR A 14 0.52 -12.16 -14.53
N GLY A 15 0.06 -11.34 -15.48
CA GLY A 15 0.89 -10.53 -16.37
C GLY A 15 1.29 -9.15 -15.84
N SER A 16 0.80 -8.74 -14.66
CA SER A 16 1.18 -7.46 -14.05
C SER A 16 2.57 -7.50 -13.41
N LYS A 17 3.12 -6.31 -13.14
CA LYS A 17 4.32 -6.15 -12.32
C LYS A 17 3.90 -6.03 -10.85
N VAL A 18 4.74 -6.56 -9.96
CA VAL A 18 4.52 -6.54 -8.51
C VAL A 18 5.74 -5.92 -7.85
N ALA A 19 5.53 -4.97 -6.96
CA ALA A 19 6.54 -4.38 -6.09
C ALA A 19 6.18 -4.66 -4.63
N GLY A 20 7.19 -4.90 -3.78
CA GLY A 20 7.01 -5.11 -2.35
C GLY A 20 7.59 -3.94 -1.56
N ILE A 21 6.81 -3.42 -0.60
CA ILE A 21 7.24 -2.37 0.34
C ILE A 21 7.28 -2.99 1.73
N ARG A 22 8.48 -3.26 2.25
CA ARG A 22 8.67 -3.86 3.58
C ARG A 22 8.64 -2.76 4.64
N MET A 23 7.52 -2.68 5.35
CA MET A 23 7.30 -1.63 6.35
C MET A 23 6.76 -2.14 7.70
N LEU A 24 6.17 -3.35 7.75
CA LEU A 24 5.57 -3.91 8.97
C LEU A 24 6.56 -4.53 9.95
N ASP A 25 7.75 -4.90 9.49
CA ASP A 25 8.77 -5.54 10.32
C ASP A 25 9.57 -4.47 11.08
N GLN A 26 8.89 -3.77 11.99
CA GLN A 26 9.43 -2.67 12.78
C GLN A 26 9.05 -2.87 14.25
N PRO A 27 9.90 -2.45 15.22
CA PRO A 27 9.57 -2.58 16.64
C PRO A 27 8.27 -1.86 17.01
N PHE A 28 8.01 -0.72 16.38
CA PHE A 28 6.78 0.07 16.51
C PHE A 28 6.45 0.71 15.17
N MET A 29 5.17 0.74 14.82
CA MET A 29 4.71 1.48 13.64
C MET A 29 4.64 2.98 13.96
N THR A 30 5.08 3.81 13.03
CA THR A 30 5.03 5.27 13.16
C THR A 30 4.38 5.88 11.93
N ASP A 31 3.80 7.07 12.10
CA ASP A 31 3.17 7.82 11.01
C ASP A 31 4.09 8.01 9.80
N ILE A 32 5.38 8.28 10.03
CA ILE A 32 6.37 8.46 8.96
C ILE A 32 6.59 7.17 8.16
N ILE A 33 6.56 6.01 8.82
CA ILE A 33 6.75 4.71 8.15
C ILE A 33 5.52 4.40 7.28
N GLU A 34 4.31 4.63 7.80
CA GLU A 34 3.07 4.52 7.03
C GLU A 34 3.08 5.47 5.83
N THR A 35 3.32 6.77 6.08
CA THR A 35 3.42 7.84 5.06
C THR A 35 4.39 7.47 3.95
N SER A 36 5.61 7.06 4.30
CA SER A 36 6.66 6.70 3.34
C SER A 36 6.27 5.49 2.49
N SER A 37 5.48 4.58 3.05
CA SER A 37 5.05 3.37 2.36
C SER A 37 3.94 3.65 1.36
N ILE A 38 2.90 4.36 1.77
CA ILE A 38 1.75 4.65 0.89
C ILE A 38 2.08 5.70 -0.18
N SER A 39 3.09 6.55 0.04
CA SER A 39 3.54 7.56 -0.93
C SER A 39 4.73 7.11 -1.79
N TYR A 40 5.15 5.85 -1.70
CA TYR A 40 6.31 5.36 -2.44
C TYR A 40 6.04 5.30 -3.95
N MET A 41 6.78 6.07 -4.74
CA MET A 41 6.74 6.08 -6.21
C MET A 41 5.31 6.12 -6.83
N PRO A 42 4.47 7.12 -6.54
CA PRO A 42 3.05 7.16 -6.91
C PRO A 42 2.82 7.40 -8.40
N GLN A 43 3.88 7.65 -9.17
CA GLN A 43 3.84 7.76 -10.63
C GLN A 43 4.17 6.44 -11.32
N LEU A 44 4.80 5.50 -10.62
CA LEU A 44 5.18 4.18 -11.12
C LEU A 44 4.25 3.09 -10.60
N ILE A 45 3.81 3.20 -9.34
CA ILE A 45 2.90 2.25 -8.71
C ILE A 45 1.47 2.73 -8.94
N ASP A 46 0.69 1.88 -9.61
CA ASP A 46 -0.73 2.17 -9.87
C ASP A 46 -1.64 1.84 -8.67
N ILE A 47 -1.34 0.73 -8.00
CA ILE A 47 -2.20 0.15 -6.95
C ILE A 47 -1.32 -0.22 -5.76
N TYR A 48 -1.69 0.29 -4.60
CA TYR A 48 -1.20 -0.12 -3.30
C TYR A 48 -2.22 -1.10 -2.72
N SER A 49 -1.77 -2.20 -2.14
CA SER A 49 -2.64 -3.15 -1.47
C SER A 49 -2.13 -3.35 -0.05
N ALA A 50 -2.93 -2.91 0.91
CA ALA A 50 -2.61 -2.96 2.32
C ALA A 50 -3.69 -3.75 3.08
N SER A 51 -3.26 -4.57 4.03
CA SER A 51 -4.14 -5.31 4.94
C SER A 51 -3.59 -5.24 6.36
N TRP A 52 -3.21 -4.02 6.74
CA TRP A 52 -2.79 -3.64 8.08
C TRP A 52 -3.65 -2.47 8.54
N GLY A 53 -3.66 -2.21 9.83
CA GLY A 53 -4.48 -1.17 10.43
C GLY A 53 -4.46 -1.27 11.95
N PRO A 54 -5.44 -0.64 12.62
CA PRO A 54 -5.61 -0.76 14.06
C PRO A 54 -5.78 -2.22 14.49
N THR A 55 -5.55 -2.49 15.78
CA THR A 55 -5.74 -3.83 16.34
C THR A 55 -7.21 -4.28 16.25
N ASP A 56 -7.46 -5.44 15.64
CA ASP A 56 -8.79 -6.06 15.47
C ASP A 56 -9.33 -6.72 16.76
N ASN A 57 -9.35 -5.99 17.88
CA ASN A 57 -9.81 -6.51 19.18
C ASN A 57 -11.25 -6.09 19.54
N GLY A 58 -11.95 -5.39 18.64
CA GLY A 58 -13.30 -4.87 18.86
C GLY A 58 -13.41 -3.72 19.89
N LYS A 59 -12.27 -3.14 20.30
CA LYS A 59 -12.18 -2.07 21.31
C LYS A 59 -11.33 -0.88 20.85
N THR A 60 -10.37 -1.12 19.97
CA THR A 60 -9.49 -0.09 19.43
C THR A 60 -10.24 0.77 18.42
N VAL A 61 -10.15 2.09 18.59
CA VAL A 61 -10.56 3.08 17.60
C VAL A 61 -9.31 3.90 17.28
N ASP A 62 -8.78 3.72 16.08
CA ASP A 62 -7.59 4.43 15.62
C ASP A 62 -7.60 4.59 14.09
N GLY A 63 -6.69 5.39 13.56
CA GLY A 63 -6.59 5.66 12.12
C GLY A 63 -5.29 6.36 11.74
N PRO A 64 -5.11 6.68 10.45
CA PRO A 64 -3.91 7.36 9.97
C PRO A 64 -3.73 8.72 10.68
N ARG A 65 -2.48 9.05 10.99
CA ARG A 65 -2.11 10.35 11.57
C ARG A 65 -1.87 11.37 10.44
N GLU A 66 -1.49 12.59 10.81
CA GLU A 66 -1.46 13.75 9.92
C GLU A 66 -0.65 13.53 8.63
N LEU A 67 0.57 12.99 8.73
CA LEU A 67 1.43 12.82 7.54
C LEU A 67 0.86 11.76 6.60
N THR A 68 0.34 10.66 7.16
CA THR A 68 -0.27 9.59 6.38
C THR A 68 -1.54 10.09 5.71
N LEU A 69 -2.39 10.85 6.41
CA LEU A 69 -3.58 11.49 5.81
C LEU A 69 -3.19 12.43 4.67
N GLN A 70 -2.17 13.26 4.86
CA GLN A 70 -1.68 14.16 3.81
C GLN A 70 -1.13 13.38 2.61
N ALA A 71 -0.39 12.30 2.83
CA ALA A 71 0.11 11.43 1.76
C ALA A 71 -1.01 10.70 1.02
N MET A 72 -2.07 10.27 1.71
CA MET A 72 -3.26 9.72 1.06
C MET A 72 -3.93 10.76 0.17
N ALA A 73 -4.14 11.98 0.69
CA ALA A 73 -4.72 13.10 -0.06
C ALA A 73 -3.87 13.44 -1.30
N ASP A 74 -2.55 13.51 -1.14
CA ASP A 74 -1.65 13.73 -2.27
C ASP A 74 -1.65 12.58 -3.27
N GLY A 75 -1.73 11.33 -2.80
CA GLY A 75 -1.81 10.15 -3.65
C GLY A 75 -3.05 10.17 -4.55
N VAL A 76 -4.23 10.42 -3.98
CA VAL A 76 -5.48 10.45 -4.76
C VAL A 76 -5.57 11.66 -5.71
N ASN A 77 -4.90 12.77 -5.40
CA ASN A 77 -4.95 13.97 -6.25
C ASN A 77 -3.82 14.04 -7.29
N LYS A 78 -2.64 13.49 -6.98
CA LYS A 78 -1.41 13.67 -7.78
C LYS A 78 -0.84 12.37 -8.33
N GLY A 79 -1.20 11.21 -7.77
CA GLY A 79 -0.73 9.90 -8.21
C GLY A 79 -1.12 9.58 -9.65
N ARG A 80 -0.34 8.71 -10.31
CA ARG A 80 -0.60 8.19 -11.66
C ARG A 80 -0.84 9.28 -12.72
N GLY A 81 -0.02 10.32 -12.68
CA GLY A 81 -0.13 11.50 -13.53
C GLY A 81 -1.37 12.33 -13.25
N GLY A 82 -1.81 12.41 -11.98
CA GLY A 82 -3.02 13.13 -11.57
C GLY A 82 -4.32 12.33 -11.70
N LYS A 83 -4.26 11.02 -12.00
CA LYS A 83 -5.44 10.13 -12.03
C LYS A 83 -5.82 9.59 -10.65
N GLY A 84 -4.93 9.73 -9.67
CA GLY A 84 -5.09 9.24 -8.31
C GLY A 84 -4.59 7.81 -8.12
N SER A 85 -3.71 7.64 -7.13
CA SER A 85 -3.30 6.35 -6.60
C SER A 85 -4.52 5.56 -6.12
N ILE A 86 -4.49 4.25 -6.34
CA ILE A 86 -5.51 3.32 -5.83
C ILE A 86 -4.93 2.66 -4.58
N TYR A 87 -5.62 2.78 -3.45
CA TYR A 87 -5.28 2.16 -2.18
C TYR A 87 -6.27 1.05 -1.83
#